data_AF-C2BE00-F1
#
_entry.id   AF-C2BE00-F1
#
_cell.length_a   1.000
_cell.length_b   1.000
_cell.length_c   1.000
_cell.angle_alpha   90.00
_cell.angle_beta   90.00
_cell.angle_gamma   90.00
#
_symmetry.space_group_name_H-M   'P 1'
#
loop_
_entity.id
_entity.type
_entity.pdbx_description
1 polymer ?
#
loop_
_entity_poly.entity_id
_entity_poly.type
_entity_poly.pdbx_seq_one_letter_code
_entity_poly.pdbx_strand_id
1 'polypeptide(L)' 'AVKPKLKDDWTVEYDVTFKSGVETLSQDEIWHVRLFTLDGLTGLNPIAYARQVIGLNQAMETHAAKLFSNGAVTSGVLKT' A
#
# COMPACT_ATOMS: atom_id res chain seq x y z
N ALA A 1 13.51 8.71 -7.40
CA ALA A 1 13.09 7.48 -6.67
C ALA A 1 14.26 7.01 -5.82
N VAL A 2 14.02 6.40 -4.67
CA VAL A 2 15.07 5.94 -3.75
C VAL A 2 14.99 4.42 -3.64
N LYS A 3 16.12 3.72 -3.79
CA LYS A 3 16.19 2.26 -3.63
C LYS A 3 17.26 1.90 -2.59
N PRO A 4 16.87 1.43 -1.39
CA PRO A 4 17.84 0.94 -0.42
C PRO A 4 18.40 -0.42 -0.84
N LYS A 5 19.67 -0.66 -0.51
CA LYS A 5 20.39 -1.92 -0.74
C LYS A 5 21.25 -2.25 0.48
N LEU A 6 21.40 -3.53 0.73
CA LEU A 6 22.32 -4.06 1.73
C LEU A 6 23.52 -4.66 1.00
N LYS A 7 24.72 -4.25 1.40
CA LYS A 7 25.97 -4.80 0.88
C LYS A 7 26.35 -6.10 1.59
N ASP A 8 27.35 -6.80 1.05
CA ASP A 8 27.90 -8.03 1.63
C ASP A 8 28.50 -7.82 3.03
N ASP A 9 28.94 -6.60 3.34
CA ASP A 9 29.44 -6.18 4.66
C ASP A 9 28.33 -5.70 5.61
N TRP A 10 27.06 -5.89 5.24
CA TRP A 10 25.87 -5.46 5.98
C TRP A 10 25.67 -3.95 6.11
N THR A 11 26.45 -3.14 5.40
CA THR A 11 26.21 -1.69 5.32
C THR A 11 25.09 -1.37 4.35
N VAL A 12 24.34 -0.30 4.64
CA VAL A 12 23.23 0.15 3.81
C VAL A 12 23.68 1.26 2.86
N GLU A 13 23.27 1.14 1.60
CA GLU A 13 23.40 2.18 0.58
C GLU A 13 22.06 2.49 -0.08
N TYR A 14 21.98 3.66 -0.68
CA TYR A 14 20.78 4.19 -1.31
C TYR A 14 21.08 4.68 -2.72
N ASP A 15 20.47 4.05 -3.72
CA ASP A 15 20.46 4.65 -5.06
C ASP A 15 19.33 5.67 -5.13
N VAL A 16 19.70 6.94 -5.24
CA VAL A 16 18.79 8.07 -5.32
C VAL A 16 18.78 8.59 -6.75
N THR A 17 17.63 8.49 -7.41
CA THR A 17 17.41 9.14 -8.71
C THR A 17 16.98 10.59 -8.49
N PHE A 18 17.91 11.50 -8.73
CA PHE A 18 17.69 12.93 -8.85
C PHE A 18 17.35 13.33 -10.30
N LYS A 19 16.99 14.59 -10.52
CA LYS A 19 16.80 15.12 -11.89
C LYS A 19 18.10 15.17 -12.70
N SER A 20 19.24 15.30 -12.01
CA SER A 20 20.58 15.36 -12.59
C SER A 20 21.17 13.99 -12.94
N GLY A 21 20.62 12.90 -12.38
CA GLY A 21 21.17 11.56 -12.53
C GLY A 21 20.86 10.66 -11.34
N VAL A 22 21.48 9.49 -11.33
CA VAL A 22 21.44 8.57 -10.18
C VAL A 22 22.73 8.72 -9.40
N GLU A 23 22.60 8.84 -8.08
CA GLU A 23 23.71 8.93 -7.15
C GLU A 23 23.52 7.88 -6.05
N THR A 24 24.62 7.29 -5.60
CA THR A 24 24.62 6.33 -4.50
C THR A 24 25.05 7.05 -3.23
N LEU A 25 24.17 7.07 -2.23
CA LEU A 25 24.41 7.70 -0.93
C LEU A 25 24.57 6.61 0.14
N SER A 26 25.50 6.84 1.06
CA SER A 26 25.71 6.00 2.25
C SER A 26 24.65 6.24 3.31
N GLN A 27 24.61 5.38 4.33
CA GLN A 27 23.67 5.49 5.45
C GLN A 27 23.82 6.79 6.25
N ASP A 28 25.02 7.36 6.35
CA ASP A 28 25.27 8.58 7.13
C ASP A 28 24.84 9.85 6.38
N GLU A 29 24.66 9.77 5.06
CA GLU A 29 24.27 10.90 4.20
C GLU A 29 22.74 11.06 4.10
N ILE A 30 21.96 10.05 4.53
CA ILE A 30 20.51 10.06 4.41
C ILE A 30 19.82 9.54 5.66
N TRP A 31 18.94 10.36 6.22
CA TRP A 31 18.03 9.90 7.27
C TRP A 31 16.84 9.16 6.66
N HIS A 32 16.91 7.83 6.65
CA HIS A 32 15.84 6.99 6.12
C HIS A 32 14.79 6.65 7.19
N VAL A 33 13.68 7.40 7.17
CA VAL A 33 12.48 7.11 7.97
C VAL A 33 11.72 5.94 7.36
N ARG A 34 11.78 4.80 8.04
CA ARG A 34 11.04 3.59 7.68
C ARG A 34 9.81 3.50 8.58
N LEU A 35 8.63 3.36 7.98
CA LEU A 35 7.40 3.02 8.72
C LEU A 35 7.47 1.52 9.10
N PHE A 36 6.40 0.77 8.86
CA PHE A 36 6.43 -0.68 9.00
C PHE A 36 7.36 -1.30 7.96
N THR A 37 8.06 -2.35 8.35
CA THR A 37 8.96 -3.09 7.47
C THR A 37 8.84 -4.59 7.79
N LEU A 38 9.08 -5.43 6.79
CA LEU A 38 9.15 -6.89 6.94
C LEU A 38 10.61 -7.39 6.89
N ASP A 39 11.52 -6.59 6.35
CA ASP A 39 12.92 -6.93 6.09
C ASP A 39 13.92 -6.06 6.90
N GLY A 40 13.43 -5.06 7.63
CA GLY A 40 14.25 -4.09 8.38
C GLY A 40 14.81 -2.93 7.53
N LEU A 41 14.66 -2.99 6.21
CA LEU A 41 15.32 -2.09 5.27
C LEU A 41 14.33 -1.28 4.44
N THR A 42 13.31 -1.93 3.90
CA THR A 42 12.32 -1.34 3.01
C THR A 42 11.04 -1.04 3.77
N GLY A 43 10.59 0.21 3.73
CA GLY A 43 9.29 0.61 4.29
C GLY A 43 8.13 0.09 3.44
N LEU A 44 7.13 -0.50 4.09
CA LEU A 44 5.87 -0.85 3.46
C LEU A 44 5.06 0.41 3.16
N ASN A 45 4.49 0.48 1.96
CA ASN A 45 3.45 1.48 1.67
C ASN A 45 2.14 1.04 2.36
N PRO A 46 1.61 1.80 3.33
CA PRO A 46 0.43 1.41 4.11
C PRO A 46 -0.83 1.28 3.25
N ILE A 47 -0.98 2.07 2.18
CA ILE A 47 -2.11 1.98 1.25
C ILE A 47 -2.00 0.69 0.44
N ALA A 48 -0.80 0.38 -0.07
CA ALA A 48 -0.56 -0.84 -0.82
C ALA A 48 -0.77 -2.10 0.06
N TYR A 49 -0.33 -2.04 1.32
CA TYR A 49 -0.57 -3.09 2.31
C TYR A 49 -2.08 -3.30 2.56
N ALA A 50 -2.83 -2.22 2.74
CA ALA A 50 -4.27 -2.25 2.99
C ALA A 50 -5.14 -2.43 1.73
N ARG A 51 -4.55 -2.61 0.54
CA ARG A 51 -5.29 -2.60 -0.75
C ARG A 51 -6.49 -3.55 -0.80
N GLN A 52 -6.39 -4.71 -0.15
CA GLN A 52 -7.46 -5.71 -0.12
C GLN A 52 -8.66 -5.23 0.70
N VAL A 53 -8.41 -4.71 1.91
CA VAL A 53 -9.46 -4.19 2.79
C VAL A 53 -10.12 -2.97 2.16
N ILE A 54 -9.33 -2.08 1.55
CA ILE A 54 -9.86 -0.90 0.83
C ILE A 54 -10.78 -1.34 -0.30
N GLY A 55 -10.34 -2.29 -1.16
CA GLY A 55 -11.16 -2.80 -2.26
C GLY A 55 -12.43 -3.51 -1.79
N LEU A 56 -12.33 -4.32 -0.73
CA LEU A 56 -13.48 -4.99 -0.12
C LEU A 56 -14.51 -3.99 0.39
N ASN A 57 -14.08 -2.95 1.12
CA ASN A 57 -14.97 -1.92 1.64
C ASN A 57 -15.66 -1.17 0.50
N GLN A 58 -14.95 -0.79 -0.57
CA GLN A 58 -15.55 -0.13 -1.73
C GLN A 58 -16.63 -1.00 -2.41
N ALA A 59 -16.36 -2.30 -2.55
CA ALA A 59 -17.33 -3.24 -3.12
C ALA A 59 -18.56 -3.39 -2.21
N MET A 60 -18.35 -3.49 -0.90
CA MET A 60 -19.42 -3.59 0.10
C MET A 60 -20.28 -2.32 0.15
N GLU A 61 -19.67 -1.14 0.10
CA GLU A 61 -20.37 0.15 0.03
C GLU A 61 -21.24 0.22 -1.22
N THR A 62 -20.71 -0.17 -2.38
CA THR A 62 -21.46 -0.22 -3.65
C THR A 62 -22.64 -1.19 -3.56
N HIS A 63 -22.44 -2.36 -2.95
CA HIS A 63 -23.50 -3.35 -2.75
C HIS A 63 -24.58 -2.83 -1.80
N ALA A 64 -24.20 -2.27 -0.65
CA ALA A 64 -25.12 -1.70 0.31
C ALA A 64 -25.93 -0.54 -0.30
N ALA A 65 -25.28 0.36 -1.04
CA ALA A 65 -25.96 1.46 -1.73
C ALA A 65 -27.05 0.95 -2.68
N LYS A 66 -26.75 -0.07 -3.50
CA LYS A 66 -27.74 -0.70 -4.41
C LYS A 66 -28.87 -1.40 -3.66
N LEU A 67 -28.57 -2.06 -2.54
CA LEU A 67 -29.57 -2.72 -1.71
C LEU A 67 -30.54 -1.71 -1.10
N PHE A 68 -30.02 -0.63 -0.52
CA PHE A 68 -30.85 0.38 0.15
C PHE A 68 -31.57 1.32 -0.83
N SER A 69 -31.00 1.61 -2.01
CA SER A 69 -31.64 2.46 -3.02
C SER A 69 -32.91 1.84 -3.60
N ASN A 70 -32.98 0.52 -3.70
CA ASN A 70 -34.12 -0.19 -4.29
C ASN A 70 -35.19 -0.58 -3.26
N GLY A 71 -34.99 -0.21 -1.98
CA GLY A 71 -35.66 -0.86 -0.86
C GLY A 71 -35.23 -2.32 -0.77
N ALA A 72 -35.22 -2.92 0.41
CA ALA A 72 -34.96 -4.35 0.56
C ALA A 72 -36.13 -5.21 0.01
N VAL A 73 -36.54 -4.97 -1.24
CA VAL A 73 -37.67 -5.65 -1.90
C VAL A 73 -37.17 -7.03 -2.33
N THR A 74 -37.37 -8.01 -1.46
CA THR A 74 -37.27 -9.42 -1.84
C THR A 74 -38.34 -9.69 -2.90
N SER A 75 -37.95 -9.98 -4.14
CA SER A 75 -38.86 -10.38 -5.22
C SER A 75 -39.39 -11.80 -4.96
N GLY A 76 -40.26 -11.94 -3.98
CA GLY A 76 -40.85 -13.21 -3.58
C GLY A 76 -42.21 -12.98 -2.94
N VAL A 77 -43.27 -12.94 -3.74
CA VAL A 77 -44.63 -13.08 -3.23
C VAL A 77 -44.94 -14.57 -3.20
N LEU A 78 -44.99 -15.17 -2.01
CA LEU A 78 -45.61 -16.48 -1.84
C LEU A 78 -47.11 -16.31 -2.15
N LYS A 79 -47.55 -16.91 -3.25
CA LYS A 79 -48.97 -16.97 -3.62
C LYS A 79 -49.50 -18.32 -3.13
N THR A 80 -50.31 -18.30 -2.07
CA THR A 80 -51.15 -19.42 -1.63
C THR A 80 -52.34 -19.60 -2.54
#